data_AF-A0A957A3G1-F1
#
_entry.id   AF-A0A957A3G1-F1
#
_cell.length_a   1.000
_cell.length_b   1.000
_cell.length_c   1.000
_cell.angle_alpha   90.00
_cell.angle_beta   90.00
_cell.angle_gamma   90.00
#
_symmetry.space_group_name_H-M   'P 1'
#
loop_
_entity.id
_entity.type
_entity.pdbx_description
1 polymer ?
#
loop_
_entity_poly.entity_id
_entity_poly.type
_entity_poly.pdbx_seq_one_letter_code
_entity_poly.pdbx_strand_id
1 'polypeptide(L)' 'MTMPDPPSARALEFGRQYAESLARWSELFAAASALVQTNVTMGEAYASAAGEFEQWMQNMAKGPAAWMGPDAMKRWTEM' A
#
# COMPACT_ATOMS: atom_id res chain seq x y z
N MET A 1 -16.21 -37.62 41.10
CA MET A 1 -15.62 -36.53 40.30
C MET A 1 -16.10 -35.23 40.92
N THR A 2 -15.24 -34.54 41.68
CA THR A 2 -15.58 -33.26 42.32
C THR A 2 -15.50 -32.15 41.26
N MET A 3 -16.48 -31.25 41.24
CA MET A 3 -16.39 -30.06 40.40
C MET A 3 -15.20 -29.20 40.86
N PRO A 4 -14.44 -28.59 39.93
CA PRO A 4 -13.39 -27.66 40.29
C PRO A 4 -13.99 -26.46 41.02
N ASP A 5 -13.27 -25.97 42.02
CA ASP A 5 -13.66 -24.76 42.74
C ASP A 5 -13.76 -23.56 41.78
N PRO A 6 -14.75 -22.68 41.97
CA PRO A 6 -14.89 -21.50 41.13
C PRO A 6 -13.65 -20.58 41.27
N PRO A 7 -13.25 -19.89 40.18
CA PRO A 7 -12.09 -19.02 40.21
C PRO A 7 -12.26 -17.89 41.22
N SER A 8 -11.17 -17.56 41.92
CA SER A 8 -11.14 -16.44 42.86
C SER A 8 -11.44 -15.11 42.16
N ALA A 9 -11.95 -14.12 42.90
CA ALA A 9 -12.19 -12.76 42.38
C ALA A 9 -10.91 -12.14 41.77
N ARG A 10 -9.74 -12.42 42.35
CA ARG A 10 -8.44 -11.97 41.82
C ARG A 10 -8.13 -12.60 40.46
N ALA A 11 -8.42 -13.88 40.28
CA ALA A 11 -8.22 -14.57 39.00
C ALA A 11 -9.16 -14.02 37.91
N LEU A 12 -10.40 -13.72 38.28
CA LEU A 12 -11.37 -13.11 37.36
C LEU A 12 -10.92 -11.70 36.92
N GLU A 13 -10.45 -10.87 37.86
CA GLU A 13 -9.98 -9.52 37.51
C GLU A 13 -8.71 -9.56 36.66
N PHE A 14 -7.77 -10.48 36.96
CA PHE A 14 -6.62 -10.69 36.08
C PHE A 14 -7.06 -11.11 34.67
N GLY A 15 -7.99 -12.07 34.56
CA GLY A 15 -8.52 -12.52 33.28
C GLY A 15 -9.17 -11.37 32.48
N ARG A 16 -9.93 -10.50 33.15
CA ARG A 16 -10.52 -9.30 32.54
C ARG A 16 -9.45 -8.36 32.00
N GLN A 17 -8.45 -8.02 32.81
CA GLN A 17 -7.36 -7.11 32.40
C GLN A 17 -6.51 -7.71 31.27
N TYR A 18 -6.26 -9.01 31.33
CA TYR A 18 -5.52 -9.71 30.28
C TYR A 18 -6.28 -9.71 28.95
N ALA A 19 -7.59 -9.99 28.97
CA ALA A 19 -8.44 -9.89 27.78
C ALA A 19 -8.46 -8.47 27.21
N GLU A 20 -8.54 -7.45 28.07
CA GLU A 20 -8.48 -6.04 27.65
C GLU A 20 -7.13 -5.70 26.99
N SER A 21 -6.02 -6.17 27.56
CA SER A 21 -4.69 -6.02 26.97
C SER A 21 -4.59 -6.67 25.59
N LEU A 22 -5.09 -7.90 25.44
CA LEU A 22 -5.11 -8.60 24.15
C LEU A 22 -5.95 -7.85 23.10
N ALA A 23 -7.07 -7.26 23.49
CA ALA A 23 -7.87 -6.44 22.58
C ALA A 23 -7.07 -5.22 22.09
N ARG A 24 -6.35 -4.52 22.97
CA ARG A 24 -5.48 -3.39 22.59
C ARG A 24 -4.35 -3.80 21.67
N TRP A 25 -3.72 -4.95 21.91
CA TRP A 25 -2.72 -5.49 20.99
C TRP A 25 -3.31 -5.81 19.63
N SER A 26 -4.51 -6.39 19.57
CA SER A 26 -5.22 -6.66 18.32
C SER A 26 -5.49 -5.37 17.53
N GLU A 27 -5.94 -4.30 18.18
CA GLU A 27 -6.15 -2.99 17.56
C GLU A 27 -4.84 -2.44 16.96
N LEU A 28 -3.73 -2.55 17.69
CA LEU A 28 -2.42 -2.10 17.21
C LEU A 28 -1.96 -2.91 15.99
N PHE A 29 -2.09 -4.24 16.02
CA PHE A 29 -1.69 -5.09 14.90
C PHE A 29 -2.52 -4.80 13.64
N ALA A 30 -3.82 -4.57 13.79
CA ALA A 30 -4.67 -4.18 12.67
C ALA A 30 -4.21 -2.85 12.04
N ALA A 31 -3.96 -1.82 12.87
CA ALA A 31 -3.47 -0.53 12.40
C ALA A 31 -2.08 -0.63 11.74
N ALA A 32 -1.16 -1.39 12.33
CA ALA A 32 0.18 -1.61 11.77
C ALA A 32 0.12 -2.35 10.44
N SER A 33 -0.76 -3.34 10.30
CA SER A 33 -0.96 -4.08 9.05
C SER A 33 -1.49 -3.15 7.94
N ALA A 34 -2.43 -2.26 8.25
CA ALA A 34 -2.93 -1.28 7.30
C ALA A 34 -1.83 -0.31 6.82
N LEU A 35 -0.91 0.08 7.70
CA LEU A 35 0.24 0.91 7.34
C LEU A 35 1.19 0.18 6.38
N VAL A 36 1.49 -1.10 6.65
CA VAL A 36 2.32 -1.92 5.75
C VAL A 36 1.68 -2.05 4.38
N GLN A 37 0.37 -2.34 4.32
CA GLN A 37 -0.36 -2.44 3.05
C GLN A 37 -0.30 -1.13 2.25
N THR A 38 -0.44 0.01 2.93
CA THR A 38 -0.31 1.33 2.30
C THR A 38 1.06 1.53 1.67
N ASN A 39 2.14 1.15 2.38
CA ASN A 39 3.50 1.25 1.86
C ASN A 39 3.73 0.34 0.65
N VAL A 40 3.16 -0.87 0.64
CA VAL A 40 3.21 -1.77 -0.51
C VAL A 40 2.54 -1.13 -1.72
N THR A 41 1.31 -0.62 -1.55
CA THR A 41 0.57 0.05 -2.63
C THR A 41 1.31 1.28 -3.16
N MET A 42 1.95 2.06 -2.29
CA MET A 42 2.82 3.17 -2.74
C MET A 42 3.98 2.67 -3.58
N GLY A 43 4.67 1.60 -3.14
CA GLY A 43 5.78 1.00 -3.88
C GLY A 43 5.37 0.51 -5.27
N GLU A 44 4.21 -0.12 -5.40
CA GLU A 44 3.64 -0.57 -6.67
C GLU A 44 3.32 0.62 -7.60
N ALA A 45 2.71 1.69 -7.06
CA ALA A 45 2.44 2.90 -7.81
C ALA A 45 3.72 3.59 -8.32
N TYR A 46 4.77 3.66 -7.48
CA TYR A 46 6.07 4.19 -7.88
C TYR A 46 6.72 3.35 -8.98
N ALA A 47 6.66 2.02 -8.87
CA ALA A 47 7.19 1.13 -9.90
C ALA A 47 6.46 1.32 -11.25
N SER A 48 5.12 1.46 -11.22
CA SER A 48 4.33 1.75 -12.42
C SER A 48 4.71 3.11 -13.03
N ALA A 49 4.80 4.15 -12.21
CA ALA A 49 5.16 5.50 -12.67
C ALA A 49 6.57 5.55 -13.29
N ALA A 50 7.52 4.78 -12.76
CA ALA A 50 8.86 4.67 -13.34
C ALA A 50 8.81 4.06 -14.75
N GLY A 51 8.00 3.02 -14.97
CA GLY A 51 7.80 2.42 -16.29
C GLY A 51 7.11 3.37 -17.28
N GLU A 52 6.10 4.12 -16.83
CA GLU A 52 5.44 5.14 -17.65
C GLU A 52 6.40 6.26 -18.05
N PHE A 53 7.27 6.69 -17.13
CA PHE A 53 8.29 7.69 -17.41
C PHE A 53 9.33 7.17 -18.43
N GLU A 54 9.78 5.93 -18.29
CA GLU A 54 10.69 5.30 -19.26
C GLU A 54 10.04 5.19 -20.64
N GLN A 55 8.78 4.77 -20.70
CA GLN A 55 7.99 4.70 -21.93
C GLN A 55 7.84 6.08 -22.59
N TRP A 56 7.59 7.12 -21.80
CA TRP A 56 7.53 8.51 -22.27
C TRP A 56 8.87 8.98 -22.82
N MET A 57 9.97 8.73 -22.09
CA MET A 57 11.34 9.04 -22.54
C MET A 57 11.69 8.36 -23.87
N GLN A 58 11.35 7.07 -24.01
CA GLN A 58 11.52 6.31 -25.25
C GLN A 58 10.72 6.92 -26.41
N ASN A 59 9.50 7.40 -26.15
CA ASN A 59 8.67 8.03 -27.17
C ASN A 59 9.21 9.41 -27.58
N MET A 60 9.73 10.20 -26.63
CA MET A 60 10.40 11.48 -26.92
C MET A 60 11.69 11.27 -27.71
N ALA A 61 12.45 10.22 -27.41
CA ALA A 61 13.70 9.89 -28.09
C ALA A 61 13.52 9.43 -29.55
N LYS A 62 12.32 8.97 -29.96
CA LYS A 62 11.99 8.63 -31.36
C LYS A 62 11.92 9.86 -32.29
N GLY A 63 12.14 11.07 -31.76
CA GLY A 63 12.22 12.31 -32.53
C GLY A 63 10.85 12.93 -32.84
N PRO A 64 10.81 14.18 -33.34
CA PRO A 64 9.59 14.98 -33.51
C PRO A 64 8.45 14.27 -34.26
N ALA A 65 8.79 13.42 -35.21
CA ALA A 65 7.83 12.68 -36.04
C ALA A 65 6.95 11.67 -35.26
N ALA A 66 7.38 11.22 -34.08
CA ALA A 66 6.63 10.23 -33.29
C ALA A 66 5.50 10.85 -32.43
N TRP A 67 5.54 12.17 -32.20
CA TRP A 67 4.63 12.90 -31.32
C TRP A 67 3.95 14.09 -32.02
N MET A 68 4.46 14.52 -33.16
CA MET A 68 3.75 15.44 -34.05
C MET A 68 2.75 14.66 -34.91
N GLY A 69 1.48 15.08 -34.90
CA GLY A 69 0.49 14.57 -35.85
C GLY A 69 0.94 14.83 -37.30
N PRO A 70 0.39 14.08 -38.29
CA PRO A 70 0.86 14.11 -39.67
C PRO A 70 0.99 15.53 -40.25
N ASP A 71 0.04 16.42 -39.91
CA ASP A 71 0.00 17.80 -40.37
C ASP A 71 1.06 18.72 -39.76
N ALA A 72 1.47 18.47 -38.51
CA ALA A 72 2.54 19.22 -37.84
C ALA A 72 3.91 18.75 -38.34
N MET A 73 4.02 17.44 -38.61
CA MET A 73 5.25 16.84 -39.11
C MET A 73 5.55 17.27 -40.55
N LYS A 74 4.51 17.33 -41.41
CA LYS A 74 4.60 17.86 -42.77
C LYS A 74 5.10 19.31 -42.80
N ARG A 75 4.53 20.16 -41.94
CA ARG A 75 4.94 21.58 -41.82
C ARG A 75 6.39 21.76 -41.38
N TRP A 76 6.92 20.87 -40.55
CA TRP A 76 8.31 20.95 -40.08
C TRP A 76 9.32 20.48 -41.14
N THR A 77 8.99 19.48 -41.95
CA THR A 77 9.85 19.01 -43.06
C THR A 77 9.83 19.91 -44.30
N GLU A 78 8.81 20.74 -44.44
CA GLU A 78 8.65 21.70 -45.55
C GLU A 78 9.27 23.08 -45.22
N MET A 79 9.84 23.27 -44.02
CA MET A 79 10.68 24.41 -43.63
C MET A 79 12.17 24.16 -43.96
#